data_AF-A0A563VZC6-F1
#
_entry.id   AF-A0A563VZC6-F1
#
_cell.length_a   1.000
_cell.length_b   1.000
_cell.length_c   1.000
_cell.angle_alpha   90.00
_cell.angle_beta   90.00
_cell.angle_gamma   90.00
#
_symmetry.space_group_name_H-M   'P 1'
#
loop_
_entity.id
_entity.type
_entity.pdbx_description
1 polymer ?
#
loop_
_entity_poly.entity_id
_entity_poly.type
_entity_poly.pdbx_seq_one_letter_code
_entity_poly.pdbx_strand_id
1 'polypeptide(L)'
;MLNLIPPISAIIVDHENIPVSQELEKLVQSQAEHPLRIKIAIANFTNREKCTKRLHKEGYVQLNVPQFTNSADAQVIIAGCFFFLSHPNLKQIFICSKDRIFEHLKNALFKFGIEVILVNENPLESAKDNIKNEKKKKSKKKSDISLEKKILIVLEEVAKKQGKKQVLLTHICTEFSKKYGEKITISIKKNHSNIRLVTYLKQHNFVLLLDDKQRYCLSVG
;
A
#
# COMPACT_ATOMS: atom_id res chain seq x y z
N MET A 1 15.68 -25.98 -14.49
CA MET A 1 14.68 -25.36 -13.58
C MET A 1 15.23 -24.00 -13.16
N LEU A 2 14.55 -22.90 -13.47
CA LEU A 2 14.92 -21.59 -12.94
C LEU A 2 14.54 -21.57 -11.47
N ASN A 3 15.53 -21.48 -10.56
CA ASN A 3 15.27 -21.26 -9.15
C ASN A 3 14.62 -19.88 -8.98
N LEU A 4 13.31 -19.86 -8.85
CA LEU A 4 12.56 -18.65 -8.52
C LEU A 4 12.97 -18.20 -7.12
N ILE A 5 13.62 -17.05 -7.02
CA ILE A 5 13.93 -16.42 -5.74
C ILE A 5 12.58 -16.08 -5.07
N PRO A 6 12.31 -16.53 -3.83
CA PRO A 6 11.01 -16.36 -3.19
C PRO A 6 10.71 -14.87 -2.96
N PRO A 7 9.45 -14.44 -3.08
CA PRO A 7 9.08 -13.05 -2.87
C PRO A 7 9.31 -12.63 -1.42
N ILE A 8 9.64 -11.37 -1.21
CA ILE A 8 9.91 -10.79 0.11
C ILE A 8 9.17 -9.47 0.33
N SER A 9 8.98 -9.14 1.60
CA SER A 9 8.49 -7.84 2.06
C SER A 9 9.61 -7.05 2.74
N ALA A 10 9.50 -5.72 2.67
CA ALA A 10 10.37 -4.77 3.36
C ALA A 10 9.57 -3.83 4.26
N ILE A 11 10.18 -3.33 5.33
CA ILE A 11 9.67 -2.23 6.15
C ILE A 11 10.69 -1.09 6.16
N ILE A 12 10.23 0.12 5.84
CA ILE A 12 10.98 1.37 5.92
C ILE A 12 10.26 2.26 6.92
N VAL A 13 10.93 2.58 8.02
CA VAL A 13 10.36 3.35 9.11
C VAL A 13 10.99 4.72 9.16
N ASP A 14 10.18 5.75 8.96
CA ASP A 14 10.49 7.11 9.36
C ASP A 14 10.36 7.19 10.89
N HIS A 15 11.48 6.96 11.57
CA HIS A 15 11.52 6.74 13.01
C HIS A 15 11.26 8.01 13.82
N GLU A 16 11.41 9.20 13.22
CA GLU A 16 11.03 10.46 13.86
C GLU A 16 9.51 10.64 13.88
N ASN A 17 8.84 10.18 12.83
CA ASN A 17 7.40 10.30 12.69
C ASN A 17 6.65 9.15 13.39
N ILE A 18 7.12 7.92 13.21
CA ILE A 18 6.59 6.70 13.85
C ILE A 18 7.76 5.89 14.42
N PRO A 19 8.01 5.97 15.74
CA PRO A 19 9.07 5.20 16.36
C PRO A 19 8.88 3.69 16.21
N VAL A 20 9.96 2.99 15.90
CA VAL A 20 9.99 1.52 15.84
C VAL A 20 9.64 0.94 17.21
N SER A 21 8.61 0.10 17.23
CA SER A 21 8.12 -0.63 18.40
C SER A 21 7.74 -2.07 18.02
N GLN A 22 7.62 -2.93 19.03
CA GLN A 22 7.17 -4.31 18.82
C GLN A 22 5.75 -4.36 18.27
N GLU A 23 4.90 -3.41 18.63
CA GLU A 23 3.52 -3.32 18.14
C GLU A 23 3.47 -2.92 16.67
N LEU A 24 4.34 -1.99 16.23
CA LEU A 24 4.46 -1.63 14.82
C LEU A 24 4.94 -2.83 14.00
N GLU A 25 5.95 -3.55 14.49
CA GLU A 25 6.42 -4.77 13.82
C GLU A 25 5.35 -5.84 13.74
N LYS A 26 4.60 -6.10 14.82
CA LYS A 26 3.48 -7.05 14.81
C LYS A 26 2.40 -6.64 13.82
N LEU A 27 2.06 -5.35 13.76
CA LEU A 27 1.10 -4.82 12.78
C LEU A 27 1.58 -5.12 11.36
N VAL A 28 2.80 -4.72 11.02
CA VAL A 28 3.38 -4.93 9.69
C VAL A 28 3.46 -6.42 9.36
N GLN A 29 3.94 -7.25 10.29
CA GLN A 29 4.05 -8.69 10.12
C GLN A 29 2.68 -9.35 9.87
N SER A 30 1.62 -8.86 10.52
CA SER A 30 0.26 -9.38 10.32
C SER A 30 -0.37 -9.01 8.97
N GLN A 31 0.14 -7.95 8.32
CA GLN A 31 -0.33 -7.49 7.01
C GLN A 31 0.57 -7.97 5.87
N ALA A 32 1.75 -8.50 6.18
CA ALA A 32 2.71 -8.91 5.19
C ALA A 32 2.24 -10.17 4.45
N GLU A 33 2.19 -10.10 3.12
CA GLU A 33 1.83 -11.24 2.27
C GLU A 33 3.06 -12.13 1.97
N HIS A 34 4.26 -11.63 2.26
CA HIS A 34 5.53 -12.33 2.09
C HIS A 34 6.40 -12.20 3.34
N PRO A 35 7.44 -13.05 3.49
CA PRO A 35 8.37 -12.92 4.61
C PRO A 35 9.00 -11.52 4.67
N LEU A 36 8.88 -10.86 5.82
CA LEU A 36 9.53 -9.59 6.08
C LEU A 36 11.04 -9.82 6.25
N ARG A 37 11.83 -9.43 5.26
CA ARG A 37 13.29 -9.69 5.22
C ARG A 37 14.14 -8.45 5.34
N ILE A 38 13.63 -7.31 4.91
CA ILE A 38 14.36 -6.03 4.92
C ILE A 38 13.70 -5.14 5.97
N LYS A 39 14.49 -4.64 6.92
CA LYS A 39 14.04 -3.72 7.96
C LYS A 39 14.94 -2.50 7.99
N ILE A 40 14.38 -1.32 7.80
CA ILE A 40 15.12 -0.06 7.72
C ILE A 40 14.49 0.95 8.66
N ALA A 41 15.31 1.61 9.47
CA ALA A 41 14.91 2.73 10.30
C ALA A 41 15.68 3.98 9.88
N ILE A 42 14.97 5.06 9.60
CA ILE A 42 15.50 6.31 9.09
C ILE A 42 15.19 7.40 10.11
N ALA A 43 16.21 8.08 10.60
CA ALA A 43 16.11 9.22 11.49
C ALA A 43 17.47 9.89 11.64
N ASN A 44 17.49 11.04 12.30
CA ASN A 44 18.73 11.52 12.90
C ASN A 44 19.00 10.74 14.20
N PHE A 45 19.93 9.79 14.14
CA PHE A 45 20.40 8.98 15.26
C PHE A 45 21.59 9.60 16.01
N THR A 46 21.97 10.84 15.68
CA THR A 46 23.05 11.54 16.39
C THR A 46 22.76 11.56 17.88
N ASN A 47 23.74 11.11 18.67
CA ASN A 47 23.63 10.98 20.13
C ASN A 47 22.52 10.01 20.63
N ARG A 48 22.06 9.06 19.81
CA ARG A 48 21.02 8.07 20.17
C ARG A 48 21.53 6.62 20.22
N GLU A 49 22.74 6.39 20.74
CA GLU A 49 23.40 5.07 20.73
C GLU A 49 22.55 3.92 21.29
N LYS A 50 21.83 4.15 22.40
CA LYS A 50 20.95 3.13 23.00
C LYS A 50 19.85 2.71 22.03
N CYS A 51 19.28 3.67 21.30
CA CYS A 51 18.27 3.40 20.29
C CYS A 51 18.86 2.60 19.13
N THR A 52 20.00 3.04 18.59
CA THR A 52 20.70 2.35 17.48
C THR A 52 21.06 0.91 17.83
N LYS A 53 21.60 0.66 19.03
CA LYS A 53 21.94 -0.69 19.52
C LYS A 53 20.71 -1.59 19.61
N ARG A 54 19.58 -1.07 20.09
CA ARG A 54 18.30 -1.80 20.14
C ARG A 54 17.84 -2.17 18.72
N LEU A 55 17.76 -1.19 17.83
CA LEU A 55 17.30 -1.38 16.45
C LEU A 55 18.18 -2.41 15.71
N HIS A 56 19.50 -2.35 15.89
CA HIS A 56 20.42 -3.30 15.29
C HIS A 56 20.16 -4.73 15.79
N LYS A 57 19.92 -4.91 17.09
CA LYS A 57 19.57 -6.21 17.68
C LYS A 57 18.22 -6.73 17.15
N GLU A 58 17.29 -5.84 16.81
CA GLU A 58 15.98 -6.16 16.22
C GLU A 58 16.05 -6.41 14.69
N GLY A 59 17.26 -6.34 14.10
CA GLY A 59 17.53 -6.63 12.70
C GLY A 59 17.31 -5.46 11.75
N TYR A 60 17.15 -4.23 12.27
CA TYR A 60 17.07 -3.04 11.45
C TYR A 60 18.44 -2.60 10.96
N VAL A 61 18.47 -2.12 9.72
CA VAL A 61 19.53 -1.24 9.21
C VAL A 61 19.13 0.19 9.55
N GLN A 62 20.00 0.92 10.26
CA GLN A 62 19.76 2.34 10.56
C GLN A 62 20.39 3.20 9.46
N LEU A 63 19.58 4.01 8.79
CA LEU A 63 20.08 5.04 7.88
C LEU A 63 20.01 6.38 8.61
N ASN A 64 21.19 6.88 8.98
CA ASN A 64 21.30 8.17 9.64
C ASN A 64 21.11 9.28 8.61
N VAL A 65 20.20 10.22 8.88
CA VAL A 65 20.00 11.41 8.05
C VAL A 65 20.49 12.66 8.80
N PRO A 66 21.00 13.67 8.08
CA PRO A 66 21.40 14.93 8.70
C PRO A 66 20.17 15.72 9.18
N GLN A 67 20.40 16.69 10.06
CA GLN A 67 19.34 17.48 10.69
C GLN A 67 18.88 18.64 9.80
N PHE A 68 18.25 18.32 8.66
CA PHE A 68 17.59 19.33 7.81
C PHE A 68 16.15 18.89 7.49
N THR A 69 15.30 19.87 7.22
CA THR A 69 13.90 19.66 6.83
C THR A 69 13.79 18.63 5.70
N ASN A 70 12.90 17.66 5.86
CA ASN A 70 12.60 16.60 4.89
C ASN A 70 13.76 15.64 4.56
N SER A 71 14.84 15.62 5.35
CA SER A 71 15.97 14.70 5.11
C SER A 71 15.55 13.23 5.25
N ALA A 72 14.69 12.94 6.24
CA ALA A 72 14.12 11.62 6.41
C ALA A 72 13.24 11.24 5.21
N ASP A 73 12.37 12.15 4.74
CA ASP A 73 11.50 11.91 3.59
C ASP A 73 12.27 11.60 2.31
N ALA A 74 13.31 12.41 2.04
CA ALA A 74 14.20 12.19 0.91
C ALA A 74 14.86 10.79 1.01
N GLN A 75 15.33 10.42 2.19
CA GLN A 75 15.97 9.12 2.40
C GLN A 75 14.99 7.94 2.29
N VAL A 76 13.73 8.09 2.73
CA VAL A 76 12.67 7.09 2.52
C VAL A 76 12.41 6.90 1.03
N ILE A 77 12.32 7.99 0.25
CA ILE A 77 12.13 7.93 -1.20
C ILE A 77 13.32 7.22 -1.87
N ILE A 78 14.54 7.63 -1.53
CA ILE A 78 15.77 7.03 -2.07
C ILE A 78 15.84 5.54 -1.73
N ALA A 79 15.62 5.19 -0.47
CA ALA A 79 15.61 3.79 -0.04
C ALA A 79 14.54 2.99 -0.80
N GLY A 80 13.29 3.45 -0.83
CA GLY A 80 12.20 2.77 -1.54
C GLY A 80 12.53 2.47 -3.00
N CYS A 81 13.09 3.44 -3.72
CA CYS A 81 13.53 3.27 -5.11
C CYS A 81 14.73 2.33 -5.25
N PHE A 82 15.75 2.48 -4.40
CA PHE A 82 16.98 1.70 -4.48
C PHE A 82 16.77 0.23 -4.11
N PHE A 83 15.98 -0.06 -3.07
CA PHE A 83 15.72 -1.43 -2.62
C PHE A 83 14.94 -2.22 -3.65
N PHE A 84 14.01 -1.57 -4.35
CA PHE A 84 13.36 -2.16 -5.52
C PHE A 84 14.37 -2.62 -6.58
N LEU A 85 15.30 -1.74 -6.99
CA LEU A 85 16.26 -2.05 -8.05
C LEU A 85 17.27 -3.14 -7.66
N SER A 86 17.62 -3.21 -6.37
CA SER A 86 18.61 -4.16 -5.85
C SER A 86 18.02 -5.51 -5.41
N HIS A 87 16.70 -5.62 -5.26
CA HIS A 87 16.01 -6.84 -4.81
C HIS A 87 14.88 -7.21 -5.79
N PRO A 88 15.18 -7.97 -6.86
CA PRO A 88 14.17 -8.33 -7.87
C PRO A 88 12.97 -9.13 -7.35
N ASN A 89 13.12 -9.79 -6.20
CA ASN A 89 12.08 -10.54 -5.51
C ASN A 89 11.29 -9.70 -4.49
N LEU A 90 11.59 -8.40 -4.33
CA LEU A 90 10.80 -7.51 -3.49
C LEU A 90 9.42 -7.31 -4.12
N LYS A 91 8.36 -7.62 -3.37
CA LYS A 91 6.97 -7.52 -3.84
C LYS A 91 6.11 -6.61 -2.99
N GLN A 92 6.53 -6.32 -1.77
CA GLN A 92 5.77 -5.49 -0.85
C GLN A 92 6.69 -4.63 0.01
N ILE A 93 6.33 -3.36 0.20
CA ILE A 93 7.05 -2.41 1.05
C ILE A 93 6.04 -1.73 1.99
N PHE A 94 6.34 -1.78 3.28
CA PHE A 94 5.64 -0.99 4.29
C PHE A 94 6.42 0.30 4.53
N ILE A 95 5.79 1.45 4.34
CA ILE A 95 6.36 2.75 4.68
C ILE A 95 5.63 3.26 5.91
N CYS A 96 6.34 3.32 7.04
CA CYS A 96 5.79 3.79 8.30
C CYS A 96 6.10 5.28 8.48
N SER A 97 5.16 6.14 8.09
CA SER A 97 5.21 7.58 8.29
C SER A 97 3.79 8.17 8.19
N LYS A 98 3.54 9.30 8.87
CA LYS A 98 2.30 10.08 8.77
C LYS A 98 2.27 10.97 7.52
N ASP A 99 3.40 11.15 6.82
CA ASP A 99 3.45 12.05 5.66
C ASP A 99 2.80 11.45 4.40
N ARG A 100 2.02 12.26 3.70
CA ARG A 100 1.35 11.89 2.45
C ARG A 100 2.27 11.97 1.23
N ILE A 101 3.47 12.53 1.33
CA ILE A 101 4.44 12.60 0.24
C ILE A 101 4.77 11.21 -0.33
N PHE A 102 4.71 10.17 0.50
CA PHE A 102 4.98 8.79 0.09
C PHE A 102 3.89 8.16 -0.78
N GLU A 103 2.74 8.82 -0.95
CA GLU A 103 1.76 8.45 -1.99
C GLU A 103 2.40 8.50 -3.38
N HIS A 104 3.33 9.43 -3.62
CA HIS A 104 4.07 9.48 -4.89
C HIS A 104 4.96 8.26 -5.08
N LEU A 105 5.67 7.84 -4.03
CA LEU A 105 6.51 6.64 -4.05
C LEU A 105 5.66 5.38 -4.27
N LYS A 106 4.52 5.26 -3.57
CA LYS A 106 3.54 4.19 -3.77
C LYS A 106 3.12 4.10 -5.23
N ASN A 107 2.67 5.22 -5.81
CA ASN A 107 2.21 5.26 -7.19
C ASN A 107 3.32 4.95 -8.20
N ALA A 108 4.57 5.31 -7.89
CA ALA A 108 5.71 5.00 -8.74
C ALA A 108 6.05 3.51 -8.71
N LEU A 109 6.24 2.93 -7.52
CA LEU A 109 6.64 1.53 -7.36
C LEU A 109 5.55 0.53 -7.73
N PHE A 110 4.28 0.92 -7.56
CA PHE A 110 3.16 0.10 -7.99
C PHE A 110 3.16 -0.19 -9.49
N LYS A 111 3.63 0.74 -10.34
CA LYS A 111 3.81 0.50 -11.79
C LYS A 111 4.85 -0.58 -12.10
N PHE A 112 5.74 -0.86 -11.17
CA PHE A 112 6.75 -1.91 -11.26
C PHE A 112 6.33 -3.21 -10.56
N GLY A 113 5.05 -3.32 -10.17
CA GLY A 113 4.51 -4.53 -9.55
C GLY A 113 4.92 -4.71 -8.09
N ILE A 114 5.29 -3.62 -7.40
CA ILE A 114 5.52 -3.61 -5.95
C ILE A 114 4.31 -2.99 -5.27
N GLU A 115 3.73 -3.72 -4.33
CA GLU A 115 2.73 -3.16 -3.43
C GLU A 115 3.41 -2.28 -2.37
N VAL A 116 2.99 -1.03 -2.24
CA VAL A 116 3.46 -0.16 -1.16
C VAL A 116 2.30 0.15 -0.23
N ILE A 117 2.45 -0.25 1.04
CA ILE A 117 1.46 -0.05 2.10
C ILE A 117 1.96 1.07 3.01
N LEU A 118 1.18 2.16 3.06
CA LEU A 118 1.48 3.28 3.96
C LEU A 118 0.89 2.99 5.33
N VAL A 119 1.75 2.95 6.35
CA VAL A 119 1.37 2.79 7.76
C VAL A 119 1.49 4.16 8.42
N ASN A 120 0.36 4.81 8.65
CA ASN A 120 0.27 6.20 9.11
C ASN A 120 -0.08 6.35 10.60
N GLU A 121 -0.31 5.25 11.30
CA GLU A 121 -0.68 5.27 12.72
C GLU A 121 0.34 4.50 13.55
N ASN A 122 0.68 5.07 14.71
CA ASN A 122 1.42 4.35 15.73
C ASN A 122 0.42 3.48 16.53
N PRO A 123 0.58 2.15 16.57
CA PRO A 123 -0.29 1.27 17.34
C PRO A 123 -0.36 1.62 18.83
N LEU A 124 0.69 2.24 19.38
CA LEU A 124 0.75 2.68 20.77
C LEU A 124 -0.06 3.96 21.03
N GLU A 125 -0.27 4.79 20.00
CA GLU A 125 -1.11 5.99 20.09
C GLU A 125 -2.59 5.61 19.90
N SER A 126 -2.90 4.74 18.94
CA SER A 126 -4.28 4.28 18.68
C SER A 126 -4.87 3.48 19.85
N ALA A 127 -4.06 2.79 20.65
CA ALA A 127 -4.50 2.15 21.88
C ALA A 127 -4.93 3.15 22.97
N LYS A 128 -4.33 4.36 23.03
CA LYS A 128 -4.67 5.40 24.01
C LYS A 128 -5.93 6.18 23.62
N ASP A 129 -6.16 6.38 22.32
CA ASP A 129 -7.38 7.03 21.81
C ASP A 129 -8.62 6.15 21.98
N ASN A 130 -8.46 4.83 21.99
CA ASN A 130 -9.56 3.89 22.25
C ASN A 130 -10.07 3.94 23.70
N ILE A 131 -9.27 4.37 24.68
CA ILE A 131 -9.70 4.48 26.09
C ILE A 131 -10.57 5.74 26.33
N LYS A 132 -10.42 6.79 25.52
CA LYS A 132 -11.23 8.03 25.64
C LYS A 132 -12.57 8.00 24.88
N ASN A 133 -12.78 7.04 23.97
CA ASN A 133 -13.94 7.01 23.07
C ASN A 133 -14.94 5.86 23.30
N GLU A 134 -14.92 5.20 24.47
CA GLU A 134 -15.84 4.07 24.77
C GLU A 134 -17.33 4.43 24.92
N LYS A 135 -17.73 5.69 24.70
CA LYS A 135 -19.15 6.08 24.58
C LYS A 135 -19.50 6.67 23.22
N LYS A 136 -19.22 5.95 22.12
CA LYS A 136 -20.05 5.85 20.89
C LYS A 136 -19.28 5.15 19.77
N LYS A 137 -19.48 3.84 19.63
CA LYS A 137 -19.74 3.10 18.38
C LYS A 137 -19.50 1.61 18.59
N LYS A 138 -20.51 0.91 19.11
CA LYS A 138 -20.75 -0.48 18.74
C LYS A 138 -21.32 -0.48 17.32
N SER A 139 -20.47 -0.60 16.31
CA SER A 139 -20.89 -1.08 15.00
C SER A 139 -19.80 -1.99 14.44
N LYS A 140 -20.19 -3.26 14.30
CA LYS A 140 -19.44 -4.42 13.81
C LYS A 140 -18.41 -4.08 12.72
N LYS A 141 -17.16 -4.48 12.97
CA LYS A 141 -16.06 -4.65 12.00
C LYS A 141 -16.53 -5.58 10.88
N LYS A 142 -16.95 -5.04 9.73
CA LYS A 142 -16.87 -5.73 8.43
C LYS A 142 -15.54 -5.30 7.83
N SER A 143 -14.71 -6.27 7.45
CA SER A 143 -13.49 -6.04 6.68
C SER A 143 -13.87 -5.25 5.42
N ASP A 144 -13.53 -3.95 5.39
CA ASP A 144 -13.79 -3.14 4.21
C ASP A 144 -12.75 -3.52 3.15
N ILE A 145 -13.15 -4.37 2.22
CA ILE A 145 -12.35 -4.78 1.08
C ILE A 145 -12.04 -3.53 0.24
N SER A 146 -10.77 -3.35 -0.14
CA SER A 146 -10.32 -2.18 -0.91
C SER A 146 -11.09 -2.00 -2.22
N LEU A 147 -11.14 -0.77 -2.75
CA LEU A 147 -11.88 -0.47 -3.98
C LEU A 147 -11.37 -1.30 -5.17
N GLU A 148 -10.06 -1.52 -5.25
CA GLU A 148 -9.40 -2.33 -6.26
C GLU A 148 -9.90 -3.78 -6.20
N LYS A 149 -9.92 -4.37 -4.99
CA LYS A 149 -10.43 -5.72 -4.78
C LYS A 149 -11.92 -5.81 -5.13
N LYS A 150 -12.72 -4.80 -4.82
CA LYS A 150 -14.14 -4.72 -5.23
C LYS A 150 -14.29 -4.69 -6.76
N ILE A 151 -13.45 -3.94 -7.47
CA ILE A 151 -13.46 -3.88 -8.93
C ILE A 151 -13.01 -5.22 -9.53
N LEU A 152 -11.96 -5.85 -8.99
CA LEU A 152 -11.48 -7.17 -9.44
C LEU A 152 -12.54 -8.26 -9.29
N ILE A 153 -13.23 -8.31 -8.15
CA ILE A 153 -14.33 -9.25 -7.92
C ILE A 153 -15.42 -9.09 -8.99
N VAL A 154 -15.81 -7.86 -9.28
CA VAL A 154 -16.83 -7.59 -10.31
C VAL A 154 -16.32 -7.97 -11.70
N LEU A 155 -15.07 -7.64 -12.03
CA LEU A 155 -14.45 -8.01 -13.29
C LEU A 155 -14.46 -9.53 -13.51
N GLU A 156 -14.02 -10.31 -12.52
CA GLU A 156 -14.03 -11.78 -12.61
C GLU A 156 -15.43 -12.36 -12.74
N GLU A 157 -16.40 -11.86 -11.98
CA GLU A 157 -17.79 -12.31 -12.06
C GLU A 157 -18.40 -12.05 -13.43
N VAL A 158 -18.17 -10.86 -13.98
CA VAL A 158 -18.71 -10.48 -15.30
C VAL A 158 -17.99 -11.24 -16.41
N ALA A 159 -16.68 -11.43 -16.32
CA ALA A 159 -15.91 -12.22 -17.26
C ALA A 159 -16.38 -13.68 -17.31
N LYS A 160 -16.60 -14.30 -16.13
CA LYS A 160 -17.17 -15.66 -16.00
C LYS A 160 -18.56 -15.75 -16.62
N LYS A 161 -19.45 -14.79 -16.32
CA LYS A 161 -20.82 -14.75 -16.89
C LYS A 161 -20.83 -14.59 -18.41
N GLN A 162 -19.89 -13.82 -18.96
CA GLN A 162 -19.83 -13.54 -20.40
C GLN A 162 -19.01 -14.57 -21.18
N GLY A 163 -18.28 -15.47 -20.50
CA GLY A 163 -17.34 -16.39 -21.15
C GLY A 163 -16.21 -15.68 -21.89
N LYS A 164 -15.88 -14.44 -21.51
CA LYS A 164 -14.90 -13.59 -22.18
C LYS A 164 -13.83 -13.15 -21.20
N LYS A 165 -12.57 -13.16 -21.65
CA LYS A 165 -11.44 -12.62 -20.87
C LYS A 165 -11.44 -11.09 -20.80
N GLN A 166 -12.18 -10.43 -21.68
CA GLN A 166 -12.27 -8.98 -21.77
C GLN A 166 -13.71 -8.53 -21.52
N VAL A 167 -13.87 -7.53 -20.65
CA VAL A 167 -15.17 -7.02 -20.22
C VAL A 167 -15.22 -5.52 -20.43
N LEU A 168 -16.27 -5.05 -21.11
CA LEU A 168 -16.51 -3.62 -21.34
C LEU A 168 -16.63 -2.86 -20.00
N LEU A 169 -15.94 -1.72 -19.88
CA LEU A 169 -15.89 -0.94 -18.65
C LEU A 169 -17.28 -0.49 -18.18
N THR A 170 -18.21 -0.23 -19.11
CA THR A 170 -19.59 0.13 -18.77
C THR A 170 -20.32 -1.01 -18.05
N HIS A 171 -20.09 -2.27 -18.43
CA HIS A 171 -20.67 -3.43 -17.74
C HIS A 171 -20.13 -3.55 -16.32
N ILE A 172 -18.83 -3.31 -16.13
CA ILE A 172 -18.19 -3.32 -14.81
C ILE A 172 -18.78 -2.22 -13.92
N CYS A 173 -18.92 -1.00 -14.45
CA CYS A 173 -19.55 0.12 -13.73
C CYS A 173 -20.99 -0.21 -13.30
N THR A 174 -21.78 -0.81 -14.21
CA THR A 174 -23.16 -1.18 -13.92
C THR A 174 -23.24 -2.26 -12.86
N GLU A 175 -22.48 -3.34 -12.99
CA GLU A 175 -22.52 -4.46 -12.04
C GLU A 175 -21.92 -4.08 -10.69
N PHE A 176 -20.89 -3.24 -10.66
CA PHE A 176 -20.38 -2.67 -9.42
C PHE A 176 -21.44 -1.87 -8.69
N SER A 177 -22.16 -0.99 -9.39
CA SER A 177 -23.21 -0.18 -8.77
C SER A 177 -24.36 -1.02 -8.23
N LYS A 178 -24.73 -2.11 -8.92
CA LYS A 178 -25.73 -3.06 -8.42
C LYS A 178 -25.25 -3.78 -7.16
N LYS A 179 -23.98 -4.20 -7.14
CA LYS A 179 -23.41 -5.01 -6.05
C LYS A 179 -23.13 -4.20 -4.78
N TYR A 180 -22.64 -2.98 -4.93
CA TYR A 180 -22.16 -2.16 -3.81
C TYR A 180 -23.05 -0.96 -3.50
N GLY A 181 -24.11 -0.72 -4.28
CA GLY A 181 -25.07 0.36 -4.04
C GLY A 181 -24.52 1.77 -4.34
N GLU A 182 -23.31 1.89 -4.90
CA GLU A 182 -22.72 3.17 -5.30
C GLU A 182 -21.93 3.07 -6.60
N LYS A 183 -21.79 4.19 -7.32
CA LYS A 183 -21.00 4.24 -8.55
C LYS A 183 -19.51 4.17 -8.23
N ILE A 184 -18.72 3.46 -9.06
CA ILE A 184 -17.25 3.41 -8.93
C ILE A 184 -16.65 4.81 -8.84
N THR A 185 -17.13 5.76 -9.65
CA THR A 185 -16.63 7.15 -9.63
C THR A 185 -16.88 7.87 -8.31
N ILE A 186 -17.96 7.53 -7.59
CA ILE A 186 -18.22 8.06 -6.24
C ILE A 186 -17.25 7.43 -5.25
N SER A 187 -17.02 6.12 -5.33
CA SER A 187 -16.05 5.41 -4.50
C SER A 187 -14.62 5.93 -4.71
N ILE A 188 -14.23 6.25 -5.95
CA ILE A 188 -12.93 6.87 -6.27
C ILE A 188 -12.84 8.25 -5.62
N LYS A 189 -13.87 9.10 -5.75
CA LYS A 189 -13.86 10.45 -5.16
C LYS A 189 -13.73 10.44 -3.65
N LYS A 190 -14.34 9.44 -2.98
CA LYS A 190 -14.26 9.29 -1.52
C LYS A 190 -12.86 8.90 -1.05
N ASN A 191 -12.13 8.10 -1.84
CA ASN A 191 -10.90 7.44 -1.37
C ASN A 191 -9.61 8.00 -2.01
N HIS A 192 -9.66 8.57 -3.22
CA HIS A 192 -8.46 8.80 -4.04
C HIS A 192 -8.47 10.11 -4.85
N SER A 193 -9.17 11.15 -4.37
CA SER A 193 -9.31 12.48 -5.01
C SER A 193 -10.12 12.48 -6.33
N ASN A 194 -10.25 13.66 -6.96
CA ASN A 194 -11.15 13.90 -8.11
C ASN A 194 -10.56 13.39 -9.45
N ILE A 195 -10.07 12.14 -9.47
CA ILE A 195 -9.43 11.51 -10.62
C ILE A 195 -10.48 10.82 -11.51
N ARG A 196 -10.27 10.84 -12.83
CA ARG A 196 -11.14 10.13 -13.79
C ARG A 196 -10.96 8.61 -13.67
N LEU A 197 -12.04 7.85 -13.85
CA LEU A 197 -12.05 6.39 -13.73
C LEU A 197 -10.95 5.69 -14.55
N VAL A 198 -10.78 6.05 -15.82
CA VAL A 198 -9.74 5.43 -16.68
C VAL A 198 -8.34 5.71 -16.14
N THR A 199 -8.10 6.94 -15.66
CA THR A 199 -6.82 7.31 -15.05
C THR A 199 -6.57 6.51 -13.79
N TYR A 200 -7.58 6.38 -12.92
CA TYR A 200 -7.51 5.54 -11.73
C TYR A 200 -7.20 4.08 -12.10
N LEU A 201 -7.93 3.48 -13.04
CA LEU A 201 -7.70 2.09 -13.46
C LEU A 201 -6.27 1.87 -14.00
N LYS A 202 -5.74 2.82 -14.78
CA LYS A 202 -4.33 2.79 -15.23
C LYS A 202 -3.35 2.89 -14.07
N GLN A 203 -3.61 3.76 -13.09
CA GLN A 203 -2.79 3.90 -11.89
C GLN A 203 -2.80 2.63 -11.03
N HIS A 204 -3.88 1.86 -11.10
CA HIS A 204 -4.09 0.63 -10.33
C HIS A 204 -3.90 -0.66 -11.16
N ASN A 205 -3.10 -0.60 -12.26
CA ASN A 205 -2.63 -1.75 -13.06
C ASN A 205 -3.74 -2.64 -13.65
N PHE A 206 -4.94 -2.09 -13.82
CA PHE A 206 -5.96 -2.78 -14.60
C PHE A 206 -5.58 -2.75 -16.08
N VAL A 207 -5.60 -3.91 -16.73
CA VAL A 207 -5.29 -4.04 -18.16
C VAL A 207 -6.44 -3.45 -18.97
N LEU A 208 -6.28 -2.20 -19.39
CA LEU A 208 -7.22 -1.47 -20.22
C LEU A 208 -6.91 -1.69 -21.71
N LEU A 209 -7.88 -2.25 -22.42
CA LEU A 209 -7.84 -2.43 -23.88
C LEU A 209 -8.95 -1.60 -24.52
N LEU A 210 -8.85 -1.35 -25.81
CA LEU A 210 -9.94 -0.78 -26.61
C LEU A 210 -10.54 -1.91 -27.46
N ASP A 211 -11.86 -1.99 -27.49
CA ASP A 211 -12.55 -2.86 -28.45
C ASP A 211 -12.58 -2.26 -29.86
N ASP A 212 -13.12 -3.00 -30.83
CA ASP A 212 -13.24 -2.56 -32.23
C ASP A 212 -14.03 -1.25 -32.40
N LYS A 213 -14.81 -0.86 -31.38
CA LYS A 213 -15.60 0.38 -31.34
C LYS A 213 -14.93 1.47 -30.51
N GLN A 214 -13.63 1.36 -30.22
CA GLN A 214 -12.84 2.31 -29.43
C GLN A 214 -13.37 2.52 -28.00
N ARG A 215 -13.96 1.47 -27.40
CA ARG A 215 -14.48 1.51 -26.02
C ARG A 215 -13.54 0.77 -25.07
N TYR A 216 -13.35 1.33 -23.89
CA TYR A 216 -12.50 0.73 -22.87
C TYR A 216 -13.05 -0.60 -22.34
N CYS A 217 -12.21 -1.62 -22.35
CA CYS A 217 -12.42 -2.94 -21.77
C CYS A 217 -11.36 -3.20 -20.69
N LEU A 218 -11.72 -3.94 -19.63
CA LEU A 218 -10.77 -4.53 -18.70
C LEU A 218 -10.55 -5.99 -19.04
N SER A 219 -9.29 -6.42 -19.07
CA SER A 219 -8.91 -7.82 -19.18
C SER A 219 -8.73 -8.45 -17.81
N VAL A 220 -9.22 -9.67 -17.65
CA VAL A 220 -8.76 -10.57 -16.60
C VAL A 220 -7.34 -11.02 -16.99
N GLY A 221 -6.37 -10.83 -16.08
CA GLY A 221 -4.99 -11.28 -16.23
C GLY A 221 -4.87 -12.80 -16.12
#